data_AF-A0A933H300-F1
#
_entry.id   AF-A0A933H300-F1
#
_cell.length_a   1.000
_cell.length_b   1.000
_cell.length_c   1.000
_cell.angle_alpha   90.00
_cell.angle_beta   90.00
_cell.angle_gamma   90.00
#
_symmetry.space_group_name_H-M   'P 1'
#
loop_
_entity.id
_entity.type
_entity.pdbx_description
1 polymer ?
#
loop_
_entity_poly.entity_id
_entity_poly.type
_entity_poly.pdbx_seq_one_letter_code
_entity_poly.pdbx_strand_id
1 'polypeptide(L)'
;MPYSKAMNGTVIVLQPTGTRIPAELPDLAAFRAWTRSADFPENGRIDWISGEVEIEFKLYRPQRSGYVATPPDPKGFLRSEVLGRSARLVRLPARSGAVRHRLEWSGT
;
A
#
# COMPACT_ATOMS: atom_id res chain seq x y z
N MET A 1 25.33 -7.66 3.17
CA MET A 1 25.18 -8.94 2.45
C MET A 1 24.47 -8.65 1.13
N PRO A 2 25.09 -8.83 -0.05
CA PRO A 2 24.39 -8.66 -1.32
C PRO A 2 23.75 -9.98 -1.74
N TYR A 3 22.43 -9.98 -1.92
CA TYR A 3 21.71 -11.13 -2.44
C TYR A 3 21.77 -11.10 -3.97
N SER A 4 22.43 -12.09 -4.58
CA SER A 4 22.48 -12.28 -6.03
C SER A 4 21.79 -13.58 -6.43
N LYS A 5 20.56 -13.49 -6.94
CA LYS A 5 20.00 -14.43 -7.92
C LYS A 5 18.79 -13.79 -8.59
N ALA A 6 18.74 -13.82 -9.92
CA ALA A 6 17.67 -13.25 -10.72
C ALA A 6 16.29 -13.79 -10.27
N MET A 7 15.42 -12.90 -9.79
CA MET A 7 14.01 -13.18 -9.57
C MET A 7 13.22 -12.47 -10.65
N ASN A 8 12.87 -13.19 -11.71
CA ASN A 8 11.88 -12.74 -12.68
C ASN A 8 10.52 -12.70 -11.97
N GLY A 9 10.12 -11.52 -11.48
CA GLY A 9 8.81 -11.32 -10.88
C GLY A 9 8.64 -9.92 -10.30
N THR A 10 7.56 -9.24 -10.69
CA THR A 10 6.99 -8.11 -9.96
C THR A 10 6.55 -8.63 -8.60
N VAL A 11 7.13 -8.10 -7.52
CA VAL A 11 6.70 -8.44 -6.17
C VAL A 11 5.41 -7.68 -5.91
N ILE A 12 4.31 -8.42 -5.84
CA ILE A 12 3.01 -7.90 -5.46
C ILE A 12 2.63 -8.60 -4.18
N VAL A 13 2.66 -7.88 -3.08
CA VAL A 13 2.17 -8.39 -1.81
C VAL A 13 0.67 -8.12 -1.75
N LEU A 14 -0.12 -9.14 -2.08
CA LEU A 14 -1.55 -9.14 -1.82
C LEU A 14 -1.76 -9.79 -0.45
N GLN A 15 -2.08 -8.99 0.56
CA GLN A 15 -2.50 -9.54 1.84
C GLN A 15 -3.92 -10.11 1.69
N PRO A 16 -4.14 -11.40 2.01
CA PRO A 16 -5.40 -12.09 1.73
C PRO A 16 -6.63 -11.46 2.40
N THR A 17 -6.42 -10.72 3.49
CA THR A 17 -7.50 -10.05 4.25
C THR A 17 -7.55 -8.53 4.06
N GLY A 18 -6.60 -7.95 3.32
CA GLY A 18 -6.33 -6.51 3.41
C GLY A 18 -5.86 -6.10 4.81
N THR A 19 -5.20 -4.95 4.91
CA THR A 19 -4.88 -4.36 6.21
C THR A 19 -6.00 -3.44 6.65
N ARG A 20 -6.49 -3.62 7.88
CA ARG A 20 -7.42 -2.69 8.52
C ARG A 20 -6.61 -1.69 9.33
N ILE A 21 -6.56 -0.44 8.87
CA ILE A 21 -6.08 0.66 9.72
C ILE A 21 -7.16 0.94 10.77
N PRO A 22 -6.82 0.94 12.07
CA PRO A 22 -7.77 1.31 13.11
C PRO A 22 -8.29 2.73 12.88
N ALA A 23 -9.62 2.89 12.89
CA ALA A 23 -10.24 4.20 12.69
C ALA A 23 -9.98 5.17 13.86
N GLU A 24 -9.57 4.64 15.00
CA GLU A 24 -9.36 5.34 16.25
C GLU A 24 -7.90 5.18 16.67
N LEU A 25 -7.03 5.94 16.02
CA LEU A 25 -5.67 6.18 16.51
C LEU A 25 -5.69 7.64 17.00
N PRO A 26 -5.99 7.87 18.29
CA PRO A 26 -6.22 9.24 18.79
C PRO A 26 -4.94 10.08 18.83
N ASP A 27 -3.78 9.42 18.85
CA ASP A 27 -2.49 10.08 18.96
C ASP A 27 -1.35 9.22 18.41
N LEU A 28 -0.14 9.80 18.43
CA LEU A 28 1.09 9.14 18.01
C LEU A 28 1.45 7.91 18.85
N ALA A 29 1.06 7.87 20.13
CA ALA A 29 1.36 6.75 21.00
C ALA A 29 0.53 5.52 20.61
N ALA A 30 -0.77 5.70 20.36
CA ALA A 30 -1.65 4.68 19.82
C ALA A 30 -1.18 4.19 18.44
N PHE A 31 -0.79 5.11 17.54
CA PHE A 31 -0.20 4.75 16.25
C PHE A 31 1.04 3.86 16.40
N ARG A 32 1.99 4.25 17.26
CA ARG A 32 3.21 3.47 17.55
C ARG A 32 2.94 2.11 18.21
N ALA A 33 1.89 2.00 19.01
CA ALA A 33 1.48 0.72 19.57
C ALA A 33 0.96 -0.20 18.46
N TRP A 34 0.10 0.33 17.59
CA TRP A 34 -0.42 -0.40 16.44
C TRP A 34 0.68 -0.82 15.46
N THR A 35 1.70 0.00 15.18
CA THR A 35 2.80 -0.38 14.26
C THR A 35 3.65 -1.57 14.72
N ARG A 36 3.51 -1.97 15.98
CA ARG A 36 4.19 -3.16 16.55
C ARG A 36 3.24 -4.35 16.72
N SER A 37 1.97 -4.20 16.36
CA SER A 37 0.96 -5.23 16.45
C SER A 37 0.98 -6.15 15.23
N ALA A 38 0.39 -7.33 15.36
CA ALA A 38 0.17 -8.25 14.24
C ALA A 38 -0.76 -7.69 13.16
N ASP A 39 -1.52 -6.63 13.47
CA ASP A 39 -2.41 -5.96 12.53
C ASP A 39 -1.69 -4.93 11.65
N PHE A 40 -0.42 -4.62 11.93
CA PHE A 40 0.38 -3.75 11.07
C PHE A 40 0.82 -4.53 9.82
N PRO A 41 0.69 -3.95 8.61
CA PRO A 41 1.04 -4.66 7.39
C PRO A 41 2.53 -4.96 7.35
N GLU A 42 2.87 -6.17 6.92
CA GLU A 42 4.25 -6.53 6.57
C GLU A 42 4.80 -5.66 5.43
N ASN A 43 3.91 -5.14 4.57
CA ASN A 43 4.26 -4.39 3.38
C ASN A 43 3.35 -3.17 3.21
N GLY A 44 3.93 -1.98 3.13
CA GLY A 44 3.24 -0.71 2.95
C GLY A 44 3.95 0.42 3.68
N ARG A 45 3.80 1.64 3.16
CA ARG A 45 4.28 2.84 3.85
C ARG A 45 3.08 3.56 4.47
N ILE A 46 3.10 3.65 5.79
CA ILE A 46 2.06 4.30 6.58
C ILE A 46 2.76 5.31 7.48
N ASP A 47 2.46 6.58 7.27
CA ASP A 47 3.07 7.70 7.98
C ASP A 47 2.03 8.35 8.92
N TRP A 48 2.49 8.87 10.06
CA TRP A 48 1.68 9.75 10.92
C TRP A 48 2.15 11.19 10.72
N ILE A 49 1.31 12.02 10.11
CA ILE A 49 1.65 13.40 9.76
C ILE A 49 0.55 14.32 10.28
N SER A 50 0.92 15.28 11.12
CA SER A 50 0.02 16.32 11.63
C SER A 50 -1.27 15.83 12.28
N GLY A 51 -1.26 14.66 12.93
CA GLY A 51 -2.43 14.09 13.59
C GLY A 51 -3.26 13.16 12.70
N GLU A 52 -2.84 12.92 11.46
CA GLU A 52 -3.51 12.05 10.51
C GLU A 52 -2.63 10.89 10.07
N VAL A 53 -3.27 9.76 9.71
CA VAL A 53 -2.62 8.61 9.09
C VAL A 53 -2.61 8.79 7.57
N GLU A 54 -1.41 8.83 6.99
CA GLU A 54 -1.21 8.85 5.56
C GLU A 54 -0.82 7.46 5.04
N ILE A 55 -1.48 7.00 3.98
CA ILE A 55 -1.17 5.74 3.30
C ILE A 55 -0.67 6.05 1.89
N GLU A 56 0.45 5.46 1.54
CA GLU A 56 0.96 5.44 0.17
C GLU A 56 0.91 4.02 -0.40
N PHE A 57 0.33 3.87 -1.59
CA PHE A 57 0.34 2.63 -2.36
C PHE A 57 1.29 2.75 -3.54
N LYS A 58 2.35 1.94 -3.55
CA LYS A 58 3.32 1.85 -4.64
C LYS A 58 3.34 0.44 -5.20
N LEU A 59 3.34 0.35 -6.52
CA LEU A 59 3.61 -0.88 -7.24
C LEU A 59 5.04 -0.81 -7.75
N TYR A 60 5.79 -1.91 -7.64
CA TYR A 60 7.18 -1.97 -8.11
C TYR A 60 7.33 -3.06 -9.16
N ARG A 61 8.01 -2.75 -10.26
CA ARG A 61 8.38 -3.70 -11.31
C ARG A 61 9.87 -4.04 -11.24
N PRO A 62 10.27 -5.28 -11.55
CA PRO A 62 11.66 -5.68 -11.54
C PRO A 62 12.37 -5.04 -12.74
N GLN A 63 13.63 -4.67 -12.53
CA GLN A 63 14.59 -4.28 -13.55
C GLN A 63 15.93 -4.95 -13.24
N ARG A 64 16.86 -4.90 -14.20
CA ARG A 64 18.16 -5.57 -14.13
C ARG A 64 18.97 -5.26 -12.86
N SER A 65 18.78 -4.08 -12.26
CA SER A 65 19.50 -3.61 -11.06
C SER A 65 18.65 -3.51 -9.80
N GLY A 66 17.39 -3.96 -9.80
CA GLY A 66 16.51 -3.89 -8.63
C GLY A 66 15.05 -3.67 -8.99
N TYR A 67 14.34 -2.91 -8.16
CA TYR A 67 12.93 -2.61 -8.34
C TYR A 67 12.73 -1.13 -8.64
N VAL A 68 11.89 -0.83 -9.62
CA VAL A 68 11.52 0.54 -9.98
C VAL A 68 10.03 0.73 -9.75
N ALA A 69 9.66 1.84 -9.12
CA ALA A 69 8.25 2.18 -8.92
C ALA A 69 7.54 2.31 -10.27
N THR A 70 6.39 1.65 -10.39
CA THR A 70 5.48 1.81 -11.52
C THR A 70 4.85 3.19 -11.42
N PRO A 71 4.99 4.05 -12.44
CA PRO A 71 4.27 5.32 -12.44
C PRO A 71 2.76 5.06 -12.64
N PRO A 72 1.89 5.85 -12.00
CA PRO A 72 0.46 5.78 -12.29
C PRO A 72 0.16 6.30 -13.69
N ASP A 73 -0.90 5.78 -14.30
CA ASP A 73 -1.47 6.34 -15.53
C ASP A 73 -2.17 7.70 -15.26
N PRO A 74 -2.65 8.41 -16.30
CA PRO A 74 -3.36 9.69 -16.11
C PRO A 74 -4.62 9.62 -15.24
N LYS A 75 -5.18 8.43 -15.00
CA LYS A 75 -6.34 8.19 -14.13
C LYS A 75 -5.94 7.76 -12.71
N GLY A 76 -4.64 7.72 -12.42
CA GLY A 76 -4.08 7.34 -11.13
C GLY A 76 -3.89 5.84 -10.94
N PHE A 77 -4.10 5.00 -11.97
CA PHE A 77 -3.97 3.55 -11.85
C PHE A 77 -2.54 3.08 -12.06
N LEU A 78 -2.10 2.17 -11.20
CA LEU A 78 -0.83 1.45 -11.30
C LEU A 78 -1.08 0.10 -11.99
N ARG A 79 -0.44 -0.14 -13.14
CA ARG A 79 -0.59 -1.38 -13.92
C ARG A 79 0.26 -2.50 -13.35
N SER A 80 -0.37 -3.61 -12.96
CA SER A 80 0.32 -4.85 -12.60
C SER A 80 0.47 -5.77 -13.81
N GLU A 81 1.71 -6.07 -14.17
CA GLU A 81 2.03 -7.07 -15.20
C GLU A 81 1.75 -8.50 -14.71
N VAL A 82 1.97 -8.78 -13.42
CA VAL A 82 1.75 -10.12 -12.84
C VAL A 82 0.27 -10.45 -12.69
N LEU A 83 -0.57 -9.47 -12.35
CA LEU A 83 -2.02 -9.67 -12.20
C LEU A 83 -2.80 -9.35 -13.47
N GLY A 84 -2.16 -8.84 -14.52
CA GLY A 84 -2.82 -8.45 -15.76
C GLY A 84 -3.84 -7.30 -15.64
N ARG A 85 -3.91 -6.62 -14.49
CA ARG A 85 -4.92 -5.59 -14.16
C ARG A 85 -4.30 -4.38 -13.47
N SER A 86 -5.02 -3.26 -13.44
CA SER A 86 -4.53 -2.05 -12.77
C SER A 86 -5.29 -1.76 -11.49
N ALA A 87 -4.64 -1.11 -10.53
CA ALA A 87 -5.25 -0.71 -9.26
C ALA A 87 -4.87 0.72 -8.89
N ARG A 88 -5.77 1.42 -8.18
CA ARG A 88 -5.45 2.69 -7.52
C ARG A 88 -5.98 2.70 -6.08
N LEU A 89 -5.28 3.42 -5.21
CA LEU A 89 -5.75 3.68 -3.86
C LEU A 89 -6.71 4.88 -3.89
N VAL A 90 -7.96 4.67 -3.51
CA VAL A 90 -8.98 5.71 -3.41
C VAL A 90 -9.18 6.05 -1.93
N ARG A 91 -9.17 7.34 -1.61
CA ARG A 91 -9.58 7.88 -0.31
C ARG A 91 -11.07 8.21 -0.37
N LEU A 92 -11.84 7.66 0.57
CA LEU A 92 -13.27 7.88 0.70
C LEU A 92 -13.56 8.47 2.09
N PRO A 93 -14.44 9.47 2.20
CA PRO A 93 -14.91 9.91 3.51
C PRO A 93 -15.74 8.81 4.18
N ALA A 94 -15.54 8.60 5.47
CA ALA A 94 -16.38 7.73 6.30
C ALA A 94 -17.36 8.58 7.14
N ARG A 95 -18.50 7.97 7.53
CA ARG A 95 -19.55 8.65 8.31
C ARG A 95 -19.07 9.18 9.68
N SER A 96 -17.98 8.66 10.22
CA SER A 96 -17.39 9.08 11.49
C SER A 96 -16.42 10.27 11.38
N GLY A 97 -16.22 10.84 10.18
CA GLY A 97 -15.13 11.79 9.92
C GLY A 97 -13.77 11.13 9.65
N ALA A 98 -13.68 9.79 9.78
CA ALA A 98 -12.49 9.04 9.40
C ALA A 98 -12.34 8.95 7.87
N VAL A 99 -11.12 8.68 7.39
CA VAL A 99 -10.84 8.38 5.98
C VAL A 99 -10.79 6.86 5.81
N ARG A 100 -11.52 6.35 4.82
CA ARG A 100 -11.44 4.96 4.39
C ARG A 100 -10.65 4.88 3.09
N HIS A 101 -9.59 4.09 3.08
CA HIS A 101 -8.87 3.78 1.86
C HIS A 101 -9.38 2.47 1.25
N ARG A 102 -9.48 2.43 -0.08
CA ARG A 102 -9.92 1.25 -0.83
C ARG A 102 -9.05 1.11 -2.08
N LEU A 103 -8.63 -0.11 -2.40
CA LEU A 103 -8.12 -0.40 -3.75
C LEU A 103 -9.29 -0.53 -4.72
N GLU A 104 -9.32 0.37 -5.71
CA GLU A 104 -10.17 0.25 -6.87
C GLU A 104 -9.39 -0.43 -7.99
N TRP A 105 -10.02 -1.39 -8.65
CA TRP A 105 -9.43 -2.16 -9.74
C TRP A 105 -10.03 -1.73 -11.07
N SER A 106 -9.21 -1.61 -12.13
CA SER A 106 -9.69 -1.40 -13.50
C SER A 106 -9.39 -2.62 -14.37
N GLY A 107 -10.44 -3.20 -14.96
CA GLY A 107 -10.36 -4.25 -15.98
C GLY A 107 -10.05 -5.66 -15.45
N THR A 108 -10.75 -6.64 -16.03
CA THR A 108 -10.45 -8.08 -15.95
C THR A 108 -9.41 -8.46 -17.01
#